data_AF-A0A849ZUR1-F1
#
_entry.id   AF-A0A849ZUR1-F1
#
_cell.length_a   1.000
_cell.length_b   1.000
_cell.length_c   1.000
_cell.angle_alpha   90.00
_cell.angle_beta   90.00
_cell.angle_gamma   90.00
#
_symmetry.space_group_name_H-M   'P 1'
#
loop_
_entity.id
_entity.type
_entity.pdbx_description
1 polymer ?
#
loop_
_entity_poly.entity_id
_entity_poly.type
_entity_poly.pdbx_seq_one_letter_code
_entity_poly.pdbx_strand_id
1 'polypeptide(L)'
;MRSRTLSDDPLQRVLLVVGLLAEAVEGAGEGDPGCLLASYCYEKDLMTPPVRRILGQALGGWRKRFGAALREAAAVHPPRAPVDFDLLADHSNAVIEGAFIMARVLGRKGVVAAHLREFRRYLELLFEG
;
A
#
# COMPACT_ATOMS: atom_id res chain seq x y z
N MET A 1 -3.91 -7.83 -11.77
CA MET A 1 -4.57 -6.95 -10.78
C MET A 1 -5.90 -6.51 -11.36
N ARG A 2 -6.97 -6.43 -10.56
CA ARG A 2 -8.32 -6.02 -11.01
C ARG A 2 -8.32 -4.66 -11.74
N SER A 3 -7.44 -3.74 -11.38
CA SER A 3 -7.28 -2.45 -12.07
C SER A 3 -7.00 -2.56 -13.57
N ARG A 4 -6.38 -3.65 -14.05
CA ARG A 4 -6.12 -3.87 -15.50
C ARG A 4 -7.38 -4.01 -16.34
N THR A 5 -8.51 -4.40 -15.73
CA THR A 5 -9.80 -4.49 -16.44
C THR A 5 -10.60 -3.20 -16.36
N LEU A 6 -10.08 -2.17 -15.67
CA LEU A 6 -10.79 -0.93 -15.38
C LEU A 6 -10.18 0.29 -16.08
N SER A 7 -8.95 0.18 -16.59
CA SER A 7 -8.30 1.25 -17.37
C SER A 7 -7.13 0.72 -18.20
N ASP A 8 -6.99 1.26 -19.41
CA ASP A 8 -5.85 1.01 -20.29
C ASP A 8 -4.65 1.91 -19.93
N ASP A 9 -4.89 3.05 -19.28
CA ASP A 9 -3.85 3.97 -18.84
C ASP A 9 -3.07 3.39 -17.64
N PRO A 10 -1.73 3.24 -17.73
CA PRO A 10 -0.95 2.59 -16.69
C PRO A 10 -0.89 3.37 -15.36
N LEU A 11 -0.93 4.70 -15.40
CA LEU A 11 -0.97 5.51 -14.18
C LEU A 11 -2.33 5.35 -13.50
N GLN A 12 -3.41 5.43 -14.27
CA GLN A 12 -4.75 5.24 -13.74
C GLN A 12 -4.92 3.84 -13.13
N ARG A 13 -4.29 2.79 -13.69
CA ARG A 13 -4.27 1.46 -13.06
C ARG A 13 -3.62 1.45 -11.68
N VAL A 14 -2.54 2.22 -11.48
CA VAL A 14 -1.87 2.35 -10.18
C VAL A 14 -2.78 3.08 -9.19
N LEU A 15 -3.36 4.22 -9.59
CA LEU A 15 -4.27 4.99 -8.74
C LEU A 15 -5.51 4.18 -8.35
N LEU A 16 -6.03 3.37 -9.27
CA LEU A 16 -7.14 2.45 -9.02
C LEU A 16 -6.78 1.35 -8.02
N VAL A 17 -5.54 0.82 -8.01
CA VAL A 17 -5.13 -0.16 -6.99
C VAL A 17 -5.22 0.45 -5.59
N VAL A 18 -4.74 1.68 -5.42
CA VAL A 18 -4.78 2.37 -4.13
C VAL A 18 -6.22 2.72 -3.73
N GLY A 19 -7.04 3.19 -4.67
CA GLY A 19 -8.46 3.48 -4.45
C GLY A 19 -9.27 2.24 -4.04
N LEU A 20 -9.13 1.13 -4.77
CA LEU A 20 -9.81 -0.13 -4.46
C LEU A 20 -9.36 -0.70 -3.10
N LEU A 21 -8.12 -0.48 -2.70
CA LEU A 21 -7.63 -0.88 -1.38
C LEU A 21 -8.28 -0.03 -0.28
N ALA A 22 -8.44 1.28 -0.50
CA ALA A 22 -9.12 2.17 0.44
C ALA A 22 -10.59 1.74 0.64
N GLU A 23 -11.30 1.45 -0.45
CA GLU A 23 -12.67 0.94 -0.42
C GLU A 23 -12.77 -0.40 0.32
N ALA A 24 -11.85 -1.34 0.04
CA ALA A 24 -11.84 -2.64 0.67
C ALA A 24 -11.65 -2.55 2.19
N VAL A 25 -10.76 -1.66 2.65
CA VAL A 25 -10.52 -1.44 4.08
C VAL A 25 -11.70 -0.73 4.76
N GLU A 26 -12.37 0.21 4.07
CA GLU A 26 -13.60 0.82 4.57
C GLU A 26 -14.75 -0.18 4.70
N GLY A 27 -14.87 -1.13 3.77
CA GLY A 27 -15.90 -2.16 3.77
C GLY A 27 -15.71 -3.29 4.80
N ALA A 28 -14.54 -3.41 5.44
CA ALA A 28 -14.19 -4.54 6.29
C ALA A 28 -14.90 -4.60 7.68
N GLY A 29 -15.72 -3.61 8.04
CA GLY A 29 -16.59 -3.65 9.23
C GLY A 29 -15.88 -3.49 10.60
N GLU A 30 -16.66 -3.54 11.69
CA GLU A 30 -16.18 -3.46 13.08
C GLU A 30 -15.53 -4.78 13.53
N GLY A 31 -14.28 -5.01 13.16
CA GLY A 31 -13.41 -6.05 13.73
C GLY A 31 -12.04 -5.46 14.06
N ASP A 32 -11.28 -6.08 14.98
CA ASP A 32 -9.96 -5.59 15.41
C ASP A 32 -9.10 -5.25 14.17
N PRO A 33 -8.80 -3.96 13.91
CA PRO A 33 -8.12 -3.50 12.71
C PRO A 33 -6.60 -3.69 12.85
N GLY A 34 -6.17 -4.74 13.55
CA GLY A 34 -4.77 -5.07 13.63
C GLY A 34 -4.32 -5.59 12.27
N CYS A 35 -3.50 -4.83 11.54
CA CYS A 35 -2.70 -5.49 10.53
C CYS A 35 -1.89 -6.56 11.26
N LEU A 36 -2.03 -7.82 10.83
CA LEU A 36 -1.29 -8.93 11.38
C LEU A 36 0.20 -8.57 11.45
N LEU A 37 0.73 -7.89 10.44
CA LEU A 37 2.14 -7.47 10.38
C LEU A 37 2.55 -6.60 11.58
N ALA A 38 1.76 -5.60 11.94
CA ALA A 38 2.02 -4.75 13.10
C ALA A 38 1.90 -5.54 14.41
N SER A 39 0.89 -6.39 14.55
CA SER A 39 0.72 -7.24 15.74
C SER A 39 1.89 -8.22 15.93
N TYR A 40 2.40 -8.82 14.85
CA TYR A 40 3.56 -9.72 14.87
C TYR A 40 4.89 -9.00 15.18
N CYS A 41 5.02 -7.70 14.85
CA CYS A 41 6.24 -6.94 15.11
C CYS A 41 6.42 -6.59 16.60
N TYR A 42 5.34 -6.51 17.38
CA TYR A 42 5.40 -6.18 18.81
C TYR A 42 5.51 -7.40 19.73
N GLU A 43 5.04 -8.57 19.30
CA GLU A 43 5.28 -9.83 20.01
C GLU A 43 6.56 -10.50 19.52
N LYS A 44 7.68 -10.21 20.20
CA LYS A 44 9.01 -10.80 19.92
C LYS A 44 8.98 -12.31 19.77
N ASP A 45 8.14 -13.00 20.53
CA ASP A 45 8.04 -14.46 20.54
C ASP A 45 7.31 -15.03 19.31
N LEU A 46 6.51 -14.22 18.61
CA LEU A 46 5.83 -14.63 17.38
C LEU A 46 6.68 -14.44 16.11
N MET A 47 7.76 -13.67 16.17
CA MET A 47 8.66 -13.40 15.04
C MET A 47 9.67 -14.54 14.80
N THR A 48 9.14 -15.76 14.65
CA THR A 48 9.92 -16.96 14.37
C THR A 48 10.54 -16.93 12.96
N PRO A 49 11.61 -17.70 12.69
CA PRO A 49 12.20 -17.76 11.35
C PRO A 49 11.21 -18.11 10.21
N PRO A 50 10.26 -19.05 10.40
CA PRO A 50 9.20 -19.30 9.41
C PRO A 50 8.29 -18.09 9.17
N VAL A 51 7.86 -17.40 10.23
CA VAL A 51 7.02 -16.19 10.11
C VAL A 51 7.75 -15.10 9.35
N ARG A 52 9.01 -14.82 9.72
CA ARG A 52 9.86 -13.85 9.03
C ARG A 52 9.99 -14.16 7.54
N ARG A 53 10.12 -15.44 7.17
CA ARG A 53 10.20 -15.87 5.77
C ARG A 53 8.92 -15.58 5.01
N ILE A 54 7.77 -15.91 5.58
CA ILE A 54 6.45 -15.67 4.96
C ILE A 54 6.22 -14.16 4.77
N LEU A 55 6.47 -13.36 5.80
CA LEU A 55 6.31 -11.91 5.72
C LEU A 55 7.29 -11.29 4.69
N GLY A 56 8.54 -11.75 4.67
CA GLY A 56 9.52 -11.34 3.67
C GLY A 56 9.10 -11.67 2.24
N GLN A 57 8.50 -12.84 2.01
CA GLN A 57 7.95 -13.22 0.70
C GLN A 57 6.74 -12.36 0.32
N ALA A 58 5.86 -12.04 1.27
CA ALA A 58 4.70 -11.19 1.02
C ALA A 58 5.14 -9.77 0.62
N LEU A 59 6.01 -9.15 1.40
CA LEU A 59 6.56 -7.81 1.13
C LEU A 59 7.35 -7.78 -0.18
N GLY A 60 8.28 -8.73 -0.38
CA GLY A 60 9.06 -8.82 -1.62
C GLY A 60 8.19 -9.08 -2.85
N GLY A 61 7.15 -9.90 -2.71
CA GLY A 61 6.17 -10.14 -3.75
C GLY A 61 5.38 -8.88 -4.08
N TRP A 62 4.95 -8.10 -3.07
CA TRP A 62 4.29 -6.81 -3.28
C TRP A 62 5.20 -5.83 -4.00
N ARG A 63 6.44 -5.62 -3.51
CA ARG A 63 7.44 -4.76 -4.13
C ARG A 63 7.60 -5.06 -5.62
N LYS A 64 7.81 -6.34 -5.97
CA LYS A 64 7.96 -6.77 -7.36
C LYS A 64 6.75 -6.38 -8.23
N ARG A 65 5.54 -6.59 -7.71
CA ARG A 65 4.29 -6.38 -8.46
C ARG A 65 3.93 -4.90 -8.59
N PHE A 66 3.96 -4.16 -7.50
CA PHE A 66 3.57 -2.75 -7.47
C PHE A 66 4.66 -1.85 -8.06
N GLY A 67 5.94 -2.13 -7.77
CA GLY A 67 7.07 -1.46 -8.40
C GLY A 67 7.11 -1.64 -9.93
N ALA A 68 6.74 -2.82 -10.43
CA ALA A 68 6.57 -3.02 -11.87
C ALA A 68 5.44 -2.17 -12.46
N ALA A 69 4.30 -2.08 -11.78
CA ALA A 69 3.19 -1.22 -12.23
C ALA A 69 3.57 0.27 -12.22
N LEU A 70 4.32 0.72 -11.22
CA LEU A 70 4.86 2.09 -11.16
C LEU A 70 5.83 2.37 -12.30
N ARG A 71 6.71 1.41 -12.64
CA ARG A 71 7.62 1.51 -13.80
C ARG A 71 6.87 1.55 -15.13
N GLU A 72 5.80 0.75 -15.27
CA GLU A 72 4.92 0.83 -16.45
C GLU A 72 4.26 2.20 -16.57
N ALA A 73 3.78 2.77 -15.46
CA ALA A 73 3.22 4.13 -15.44
C ALA A 73 4.28 5.17 -15.82
N ALA A 74 5.47 5.09 -15.23
CA ALA A 74 6.58 6.01 -15.48
C ALA A 74 7.07 6.03 -16.93
N ALA A 75 6.89 4.94 -17.68
CA ALA A 75 7.24 4.86 -19.09
C ALA A 75 6.33 5.73 -19.99
N VAL A 76 5.10 6.02 -19.54
CA VAL A 76 4.12 6.85 -20.25
C VAL A 76 4.00 8.23 -19.61
N HIS A 77 4.07 8.28 -18.29
CA HIS A 77 3.93 9.47 -17.46
C HIS A 77 5.18 9.63 -16.61
N PRO A 78 6.22 10.36 -17.06
CA PRO A 78 7.45 10.52 -16.30
C PRO A 78 7.21 11.21 -14.94
N PRO A 79 7.82 10.72 -13.85
CA PRO A 79 7.66 11.37 -12.54
C PRO A 79 8.39 12.72 -12.50
N ARG A 80 7.85 13.66 -11.73
CA ARG A 80 8.38 15.03 -11.58
C ARG A 80 9.66 15.12 -10.75
N ALA A 81 9.98 14.06 -10.01
CA ALA A 81 11.16 13.97 -9.18
C ALA A 81 11.78 12.57 -9.32
N PRO A 82 13.10 12.45 -9.14
CA PRO A 82 13.75 11.15 -9.05
C PRO A 82 13.09 10.29 -7.97
N VAL A 83 12.74 9.06 -8.32
CA VAL A 83 12.10 8.12 -7.41
C VAL A 83 12.61 6.71 -7.66
N ASP A 84 12.88 6.00 -6.56
CA ASP A 84 13.10 4.55 -6.59
C ASP A 84 11.73 3.86 -6.48
N PHE A 85 11.33 3.17 -7.54
CA PHE A 85 10.01 2.53 -7.60
C PHE A 85 9.88 1.31 -6.68
N ASP A 86 10.98 0.63 -6.35
CA ASP A 86 10.96 -0.48 -5.42
C ASP A 86 10.81 0.07 -3.98
N LEU A 87 11.49 1.17 -3.66
CA LEU A 87 11.32 1.87 -2.38
C LEU A 87 9.93 2.52 -2.27
N LEU A 88 9.39 3.09 -3.35
CA LEU A 88 8.03 3.64 -3.36
C LEU A 88 6.99 2.53 -3.13
N ALA A 89 7.23 1.33 -3.64
CA ALA A 89 6.37 0.19 -3.37
C ALA A 89 6.48 -0.32 -1.93
N ASP A 90 7.66 -0.26 -1.31
CA ASP A 90 7.80 -0.52 0.13
C ASP A 90 7.14 0.58 0.97
N HIS A 91 7.23 1.84 0.54
CA HIS A 91 6.63 2.98 1.20
C HIS A 91 5.11 2.86 1.30
N SER A 92 4.45 2.31 0.28
CA SER A 92 3.00 2.05 0.36
C SER A 92 2.65 1.10 1.52
N ASN A 93 3.47 0.06 1.75
CA ASN A 93 3.28 -0.82 2.91
C ASN A 93 3.51 -0.05 4.21
N ALA A 94 4.57 0.75 4.30
CA ALA A 94 4.83 1.56 5.50
C ALA A 94 3.66 2.50 5.84
N VAL A 95 3.05 3.13 4.84
CA VAL A 95 1.84 3.96 5.01
C VAL A 95 0.68 3.13 5.53
N ILE A 96 0.41 1.98 4.93
CA ILE A 96 -0.70 1.09 5.33
C ILE A 96 -0.53 0.62 6.78
N GLU A 97 0.65 0.08 7.12
CA GLU A 97 0.95 -0.44 8.45
C GLU A 97 0.91 0.65 9.52
N GLY A 98 1.51 1.81 9.23
CA GLY A 98 1.44 2.97 10.10
C GLY A 98 0.01 3.45 10.32
N ALA A 99 -0.82 3.41 9.28
CA ALA A 99 -2.23 3.80 9.37
C ALA A 99 -3.06 2.81 10.21
N PHE A 100 -2.74 1.51 10.18
CA PHE A 100 -3.36 0.54 11.09
C PHE A 100 -2.97 0.79 12.55
N ILE A 101 -1.70 1.12 12.83
CA ILE A 101 -1.26 1.53 14.17
C ILE A 101 -2.04 2.78 14.63
N MET A 102 -2.14 3.80 13.79
CA MET A 102 -2.90 5.03 14.10
C MET A 102 -4.38 4.74 14.32
N ALA A 103 -5.01 3.89 13.50
CA ALA A 103 -6.41 3.50 13.66
C ALA A 103 -6.65 2.87 15.05
N ARG A 104 -5.74 1.98 15.47
CA ARG A 104 -5.81 1.31 16.79
C ARG A 104 -5.63 2.29 17.94
N VAL A 105 -4.61 3.16 17.88
CA VAL A 105 -4.32 4.14 18.95
C VAL A 105 -5.41 5.19 19.07
N LEU A 106 -5.95 5.66 17.94
CA LEU A 106 -6.97 6.72 17.92
C LEU A 106 -8.39 6.19 18.15
N GLY A 107 -8.63 4.88 18.00
CA GLY A 107 -9.97 4.29 18.07
C GLY A 107 -10.92 4.83 16.99
N ARG A 108 -10.38 5.25 15.83
CA ARG A 108 -11.15 5.92 14.76
C ARG A 108 -11.25 5.03 13.52
N LYS A 109 -12.48 4.85 13.04
CA LYS A 109 -12.74 4.23 11.75
C LYS A 109 -12.27 5.11 10.60
N GLY A 110 -11.97 4.49 9.46
CA GLY A 110 -11.60 5.20 8.23
C GLY A 110 -10.19 5.81 8.21
N VAL A 111 -9.41 5.69 9.28
CA VAL A 111 -8.02 6.20 9.33
C VAL A 111 -7.18 5.59 8.22
N VAL A 112 -7.22 4.26 8.05
CA VAL A 112 -6.44 3.57 7.02
C VAL A 112 -6.85 4.01 5.61
N ALA A 113 -8.14 4.10 5.34
CA ALA A 113 -8.64 4.56 4.05
C ALA A 113 -8.29 6.03 3.77
N ALA A 114 -8.29 6.90 4.80
CA ALA A 114 -7.83 8.27 4.67
C ALA A 114 -6.34 8.34 4.28
N HIS A 115 -5.48 7.53 4.93
CA HIS A 115 -4.06 7.45 4.57
C HIS A 115 -3.82 6.88 3.18
N LEU A 116 -4.62 5.91 2.74
CA LEU A 116 -4.57 5.40 1.37
C LEU A 116 -4.98 6.46 0.34
N ARG A 117 -6.03 7.24 0.60
CA ARG A 117 -6.41 8.38 -0.24
C ARG A 117 -5.32 9.43 -0.31
N GLU A 118 -4.66 9.73 0.81
CA GLU A 118 -3.52 10.65 0.82
C GLU A 118 -2.32 10.09 0.05
N PHE A 119 -2.03 8.80 0.18
CA PHE A 119 -1.00 8.15 -0.62
C PHE A 119 -1.30 8.18 -2.12
N ARG A 120 -2.57 7.99 -2.51
CA ARG A 120 -3.00 8.19 -3.89
C ARG A 120 -2.73 9.63 -4.34
N ARG A 121 -3.04 10.62 -3.51
CA ARG A 121 -2.77 12.04 -3.82
C ARG A 121 -1.28 12.31 -4.00
N TYR A 122 -0.42 11.69 -3.18
CA TYR A 122 1.03 11.75 -3.36
C TYR A 122 1.46 11.22 -4.74
N LEU A 123 0.89 10.10 -5.19
CA LEU A 123 1.18 9.56 -6.52
C LEU A 123 0.69 10.48 -7.64
N GLU A 124 -0.52 11.04 -7.53
CA GLU A 124 -1.02 12.05 -8.47
C GLU A 124 -0.06 13.25 -8.57
N LEU A 125 0.40 13.78 -7.44
CA LEU A 125 1.35 14.90 -7.44
C LEU A 125 2.73 14.54 -8.01
N LEU A 126 3.17 13.30 -7.82
CA LEU A 126 4.43 12.78 -8.36
C LEU A 126 4.38 12.65 -9.89
N PHE A 127 3.22 12.34 -10.46
CA PHE A 127 3.07 12.04 -11.89
C PHE A 127 2.35 13.13 -12.72
N GLU A 128 1.47 13.95 -12.14
CA GLU A 128 0.54 14.83 -12.86
C GLU A 128 0.65 16.32 -12.47
N GLY A 129 1.85 16.92 -12.52
CA GLY A 129 1.92 18.37 -12.29
C GLY A 129 3.05 19.11 -12.96
#